data_AF-A0A820M2T7-F1
#
_entry.id   AF-A0A820M2T7-F1
#
_cell.length_a   1.000
_cell.length_b   1.000
_cell.length_c   1.000
_cell.angle_alpha   90.00
_cell.angle_beta   90.00
_cell.angle_gamma   90.00
#
_symmetry.space_group_name_H-M   'P 1'
#
loop_
_entity.id
_entity.type
_entity.pdbx_description
1 polymer ?
#
loop_
_entity_poly.entity_id
_entity_poly.type
_entity_poly.pdbx_seq_one_letter_code
_entity_poly.pdbx_strand_id
1 'polypeptide(L)'
;MGDKHNGRPGIPKTISMYKFYSERLRTYLLHRYMTPLPLLDQLRARRELKLVKSIRRKLKKYKLVLRETDKSGIFHIGRARDYEQKSIEYRQKTGAYEELTSNPFDEIFYK
;
A
#
# COMPACT_ATOMS: atom_id res chain seq x y z
N MET A 1 70.90 6.81 15.79
CA MET A 1 69.92 6.99 14.69
C MET A 1 69.18 5.67 14.56
N GLY A 2 67.96 5.44 15.03
CA GLY A 2 66.80 6.31 15.22
C GLY A 2 65.62 5.55 14.63
N ASP A 3 65.31 4.38 15.19
CA ASP A 3 64.35 3.42 14.63
C ASP A 3 62.92 3.91 14.89
N LYS A 4 62.22 4.26 13.81
CA LYS A 4 60.83 4.73 13.85
C LYS A 4 59.91 3.52 13.90
N HIS A 5 59.46 3.16 15.09
CA HIS A 5 58.34 2.24 15.25
C HIS A 5 57.06 2.87 14.71
N ASN A 6 56.67 2.44 13.51
CA ASN A 6 55.34 2.63 12.96
C ASN A 6 54.32 1.89 13.84
N GLY A 7 53.68 2.62 14.75
CA GLY A 7 52.59 2.12 15.57
C GLY A 7 51.44 1.64 14.68
N ARG A 8 51.15 0.34 14.75
CA ARG A 8 49.95 -0.24 14.12
C ARG A 8 48.72 0.48 14.69
N PRO A 9 47.73 0.87 13.87
CA PRO A 9 46.49 1.44 14.38
C PRO A 9 45.83 0.38 15.28
N GLY A 10 45.81 0.66 16.60
CA GLY A 10 45.24 -0.23 17.59
C GLY A 10 43.77 -0.50 17.26
N ILE A 11 43.40 -1.78 17.21
CA ILE A 11 42.02 -2.19 16.98
C ILE A 11 41.16 -1.56 18.10
N PRO A 12 40.14 -0.75 17.78
CA PRO A 12 39.28 -0.15 18.80
C PRO A 12 38.60 -1.25 19.61
N LYS A 13 38.66 -1.14 20.94
CA LYS A 13 37.99 -2.05 21.87
C LYS A 13 36.53 -2.24 21.44
N THR A 14 36.01 -3.46 21.47
CA THR A 14 34.66 -3.85 21.01
C THR A 14 33.52 -2.91 21.44
N ILE A 15 33.62 -2.30 22.62
CA ILE A 15 32.67 -1.29 23.14
C ILE A 15 32.64 -0.02 22.26
N SER A 16 33.79 0.42 21.74
CA SER A 16 33.91 1.57 20.82
C SER A 16 33.30 1.27 19.46
N MET A 17 33.45 0.03 18.95
CA MET A 17 32.83 -0.41 17.69
C MET A 17 31.31 -0.45 17.81
N TYR A 18 30.77 -1.08 18.87
CA TYR A 18 29.32 -1.15 19.08
C TYR A 18 28.71 0.25 19.16
N LYS A 19 29.32 1.15 19.94
CA LYS A 19 28.87 2.55 20.07
C LYS A 19 28.88 3.30 18.73
N PHE A 20 29.90 3.07 17.90
CA PHE A 20 29.97 3.68 16.57
C PHE A 20 28.86 3.20 15.64
N TYR A 21 28.60 1.89 15.60
CA TYR A 21 27.53 1.32 14.77
C TYR A 21 26.14 1.71 15.28
N SER A 22 25.92 1.72 16.60
CA SER A 22 24.63 2.12 17.17
C SER A 22 24.30 3.59 16.86
N GLU A 23 25.28 4.49 16.95
CA GLU A 23 25.07 5.90 16.59
C GLU A 23 24.84 6.06 15.08
N ARG A 24 25.60 5.37 14.21
CA ARG A 24 25.33 5.39 12.76
C ARG A 24 23.94 4.91 12.41
N LEU A 25 23.49 3.80 13.00
CA LEU A 25 22.16 3.26 12.78
C LEU A 25 21.09 4.26 13.25
N ARG A 26 21.27 4.84 14.43
CA ARG A 26 20.39 5.89 14.96
C ARG A 26 20.30 7.08 14.02
N THR A 27 21.41 7.61 13.51
CA THR A 27 21.41 8.71 12.55
C THR A 27 20.68 8.33 11.26
N TYR A 28 20.90 7.12 10.75
CA TYR A 28 20.23 6.64 9.53
C TYR A 28 18.72 6.53 9.70
N LEU A 29 18.28 5.97 10.82
CA LEU A 29 16.85 5.85 11.15
C LEU A 29 16.20 7.21 11.37
N LEU A 30 16.87 8.11 12.10
CA LEU A 30 16.39 9.49 12.28
C LEU A 30 16.28 10.20 10.94
N HIS A 31 17.28 10.09 10.06
CA HIS A 31 17.21 10.69 8.74
C HIS A 31 16.08 10.06 7.91
N ARG A 32 15.89 8.74 7.94
CA ARG A 32 14.91 8.07 7.08
C ARG A 32 13.47 8.29 7.53
N TYR A 33 13.22 8.32 8.85
CA TYR A 33 11.87 8.28 9.41
C TYR A 33 11.45 9.56 10.14
N MET A 34 12.41 10.37 10.60
CA MET A 34 12.14 11.61 11.32
C MET A 34 12.42 12.86 10.48
N THR A 35 13.00 12.73 9.28
CA THR A 35 12.99 13.87 8.36
C THR A 35 11.57 14.10 7.86
N PRO A 36 11.03 15.31 8.04
CA PRO A 36 9.73 15.63 7.49
C PRO A 36 9.80 15.53 5.96
N LEU A 37 8.75 14.99 5.35
CA LEU A 37 8.61 14.97 3.90
C LEU A 37 8.86 16.37 3.33
N PRO A 38 9.45 16.49 2.13
CA PRO A 38 9.58 17.78 1.45
C PRO A 38 8.24 18.52 1.42
N LEU A 39 8.27 19.84 1.60
CA LEU A 39 7.05 20.67 1.68
C LEU A 39 6.12 20.45 0.47
N LEU A 40 6.69 20.29 -0.72
CA LEU A 40 5.93 20.04 -1.95
C LEU A 40 5.17 18.72 -1.91
N ASP A 41 5.78 17.66 -1.37
CA ASP A 41 5.13 16.36 -1.22
C ASP A 41 4.01 16.43 -0.18
N GLN A 42 4.21 17.16 0.92
CA GLN A 42 3.15 17.40 1.90
C GLN A 42 1.97 18.15 1.28
N LEU A 43 2.23 19.18 0.48
CA LEU A 43 1.20 19.95 -0.21
C LEU A 43 0.46 19.10 -1.24
N ARG A 44 1.19 18.27 -2.00
CA ARG A 44 0.62 17.31 -2.96
C ARG A 44 -0.29 16.32 -2.26
N ALA A 45 0.19 15.66 -1.21
CA ALA A 45 -0.58 14.70 -0.42
C ALA A 45 -1.87 15.32 0.15
N ARG A 46 -1.81 16.56 0.65
CA ARG A 46 -3.00 17.30 1.13
C ARG A 46 -4.02 17.56 0.01
N ARG A 47 -3.57 17.90 -1.21
CA ARG A 47 -4.45 18.11 -2.37
C ARG A 47 -5.10 16.80 -2.80
N GLU A 48 -4.30 15.74 -2.92
CA GLU A 48 -4.78 14.40 -3.28
C GLU A 48 -5.81 13.88 -2.26
N LEU A 49 -5.55 14.06 -0.95
CA LEU A 49 -6.50 13.69 0.09
C LEU A 49 -7.84 14.42 -0.05
N LYS A 50 -7.82 15.74 -0.34
CA LYS A 50 -9.04 16.52 -0.58
C LYS A 50 -9.80 16.00 -1.80
N LEU A 51 -9.08 15.69 -2.88
CA LEU A 51 -9.65 15.13 -4.11
C LEU A 51 -10.29 13.77 -3.87
N VAL A 52 -9.61 12.84 -3.19
CA VAL A 52 -10.13 11.52 -2.82
C VAL A 52 -11.37 11.64 -1.95
N LYS A 53 -11.36 12.51 -0.94
CA LYS A 53 -12.55 12.77 -0.10
C LYS A 53 -13.73 13.29 -0.93
N SER A 54 -13.48 14.19 -1.87
CA SER A 54 -14.51 14.72 -2.76
C SER A 54 -15.11 13.64 -3.67
N ILE A 55 -14.26 12.78 -4.27
CA ILE A 55 -14.70 11.64 -5.07
C ILE A 55 -15.55 10.68 -4.24
N ARG A 56 -15.07 10.25 -3.08
CA ARG A 56 -15.80 9.35 -2.17
C ARG A 56 -17.18 9.90 -1.80
N ARG A 57 -17.26 11.20 -1.48
CA ARG A 57 -18.52 11.87 -1.18
C ARG A 57 -19.49 11.85 -2.36
N LYS A 58 -19.00 12.13 -3.58
CA LYS A 58 -19.82 12.06 -4.81
C LYS A 58 -20.31 10.64 -5.06
N LEU A 59 -19.43 9.64 -5.00
CA LEU A 59 -19.80 8.23 -5.16
C LEU A 59 -20.91 7.82 -4.19
N LYS A 60 -20.77 8.17 -2.90
CA LYS A 60 -21.79 7.89 -1.88
C LYS A 60 -23.11 8.62 -2.16
N LYS A 61 -23.06 9.92 -2.48
CA LYS A 61 -24.26 10.74 -2.76
C LYS A 61 -25.09 10.17 -3.91
N TYR A 62 -24.43 9.73 -4.98
CA TYR A 62 -25.10 9.24 -6.19
C TYR A 62 -25.24 7.72 -6.24
N LYS A 63 -24.88 7.00 -5.16
CA LYS A 63 -24.89 5.53 -5.08
C LYS A 63 -24.14 4.88 -6.26
N LEU A 64 -22.99 5.44 -6.60
CA LEU A 64 -22.11 4.98 -7.67
C LEU A 64 -21.00 4.10 -7.12
N VAL A 65 -20.60 3.11 -7.91
CA VAL A 65 -19.49 2.20 -7.68
C VAL A 65 -18.43 2.47 -8.73
N LEU A 66 -17.22 2.76 -8.25
CA LEU A 66 -16.00 2.83 -9.04
C LEU A 66 -15.35 1.45 -9.02
N ARG A 67 -15.15 0.82 -10.19
CA ARG A 67 -14.46 -0.47 -10.33
C ARG A 67 -13.26 -0.32 -11.25
N GLU A 68 -12.16 -0.96 -10.88
CA GLU A 68 -11.01 -1.17 -11.76
C GLU A 68 -11.36 -2.24 -12.80
N THR A 69 -10.89 -2.05 -14.03
CA THR A 69 -11.03 -3.03 -15.10
C THR A 69 -9.75 -3.84 -15.29
N ASP A 70 -9.86 -4.97 -15.97
CA ASP A 70 -8.74 -5.78 -16.46
C ASP A 70 -7.73 -4.97 -17.30
N LYS A 71 -8.19 -3.92 -17.97
CA LYS A 71 -7.34 -2.97 -18.69
C LYS A 71 -6.78 -1.91 -17.74
N SER A 72 -5.46 -1.87 -17.64
CA SER A 72 -4.73 -0.93 -16.79
C SER A 72 -5.13 0.52 -17.08
N GLY A 73 -5.45 1.27 -16.03
CA GLY A 73 -5.76 2.70 -16.12
C GLY A 73 -7.17 3.03 -16.61
N ILE A 74 -8.03 2.03 -16.85
CA ILE A 74 -9.44 2.23 -17.14
C ILE A 74 -10.26 1.91 -15.88
N PHE A 75 -11.16 2.83 -15.54
CA PHE A 75 -12.10 2.65 -14.44
C PHE A 75 -13.52 2.75 -14.98
N HIS A 76 -14.39 1.86 -14.51
CA HIS A 76 -15.82 1.92 -14.79
C HIS A 76 -16.56 2.56 -13.60
N ILE A 77 -17.47 3.49 -13.91
CA ILE A 77 -18.35 4.14 -12.93
C ILE A 77 -19.78 3.81 -13.31
N GLY A 78 -20.54 3.23 -12.39
CA GLY A 78 -21.94 2.87 -12.60
C GLY A 78 -22.67 2.64 -11.28
N ARG A 79 -23.99 2.42 -11.30
CA ARG A 79 -24.71 2.05 -10.08
C ARG A 79 -24.54 0.55 -9.83
N ALA A 80 -24.61 0.14 -8.56
CA ALA A 80 -24.51 -1.28 -8.19
C ALA A 80 -25.51 -2.16 -8.99
N ARG A 81 -26.76 -1.71 -9.09
CA ARG A 81 -27.83 -2.37 -9.87
C ARG A 81 -27.48 -2.59 -11.34
N ASP A 82 -26.72 -1.68 -11.95
CA ASP A 82 -26.39 -1.78 -13.37
C ASP A 82 -25.37 -2.90 -13.60
N TYR A 83 -24.51 -3.17 -12.62
CA TYR A 83 -23.59 -4.32 -12.67
C TYR A 83 -24.31 -5.64 -12.42
N GLU A 84 -25.24 -5.67 -11.47
CA GLU A 84 -26.09 -6.84 -11.20
C GLU A 84 -26.88 -7.22 -12.45
N GLN A 85 -27.55 -6.24 -13.06
CA GLN A 85 -28.28 -6.45 -14.31
C GLN A 85 -27.40 -7.00 -15.43
N LYS A 86 -26.21 -6.40 -15.64
CA LYS A 86 -25.25 -6.92 -16.63
C LYS A 86 -24.80 -8.35 -16.34
N SER A 87 -24.65 -8.72 -15.06
CA SER A 87 -24.27 -10.08 -14.67
C SER A 87 -25.37 -11.09 -14.98
N ILE A 88 -26.63 -10.70 -14.74
CA ILE A 88 -27.81 -11.52 -15.07
C ILE A 88 -27.91 -11.70 -16.59
N GLU A 89 -27.80 -10.61 -17.36
CA GLU A 89 -27.85 -10.65 -18.83
C GLU A 89 -26.74 -11.51 -19.42
N TYR A 90 -25.51 -11.38 -18.90
CA TYR A 90 -24.39 -12.20 -19.35
C TYR A 90 -24.59 -13.68 -18.99
N ARG A 91 -25.09 -13.99 -17.78
CA ARG A 91 -25.47 -15.35 -17.36
C ARG A 91 -26.50 -15.96 -18.31
N GLN A 92 -27.59 -15.24 -18.59
CA GLN A 92 -28.65 -15.70 -19.50
C GLN A 92 -28.13 -15.93 -20.93
N LYS A 93 -27.26 -15.04 -21.42
CA LYS A 93 -26.73 -15.11 -22.80
C LYS A 93 -25.74 -16.26 -23.00
N THR A 94 -24.92 -16.55 -22.01
CA THR A 94 -23.78 -17.48 -22.16
C THR A 94 -24.01 -18.85 -21.56
N GLY A 95 -24.98 -19.00 -20.65
CA GLY A 95 -25.15 -20.22 -19.87
C GLY A 95 -23.93 -20.55 -19.00
N ALA A 96 -23.02 -19.61 -18.79
CA ALA A 96 -21.71 -19.86 -18.18
C ALA A 96 -21.74 -20.06 -16.65
N TYR A 97 -22.91 -19.91 -16.01
CA TYR A 97 -23.05 -20.05 -14.55
C TYR A 97 -24.20 -20.98 -14.21
N GLU A 98 -23.90 -21.98 -13.39
CA GLU A 98 -24.87 -22.82 -12.71
C GLU A 98 -25.14 -22.26 -11.31
N GLU A 99 -26.40 -22.23 -10.91
CA GLU A 99 -26.78 -21.80 -9.57
C GLU A 99 -26.73 -22.98 -8.63
N LEU A 100 -25.89 -22.86 -7.61
CA LEU A 100 -25.76 -23.86 -6.58
C LEU A 100 -26.98 -23.77 -5.67
N THR A 101 -27.64 -24.91 -5.45
CA THR A 101 -28.81 -25.03 -4.55
C THR A 101 -28.43 -24.97 -3.07
N SER A 102 -27.15 -25.11 -2.74
CA SER A 102 -26.61 -25.04 -1.38
C SER A 102 -25.22 -24.38 -1.38
N ASN A 103 -24.84 -23.80 -0.24
CA ASN A 103 -23.54 -23.16 -0.10
C ASN A 103 -22.46 -24.24 0.13
N PRO A 104 -21.51 -24.42 -0.80
CA PRO A 104 -20.49 -25.48 -0.69
C PRO A 104 -19.50 -25.25 0.46
N PHE A 105 -19.55 -24.10 1.13
CA PHE A 105 -18.68 -23.78 2.26
C PHE A 105 -19.35 -23.99 3.63
N ASP A 106 -20.64 -24.35 3.69
CA ASP A 106 -21.33 -24.54 4.97
C ASP A 106 -20.65 -25.64 5.83
N GLU A 107 -20.16 -26.71 5.21
CA GLU A 107 -19.43 -27.79 5.92
C GLU A 107 -18.12 -27.34 6.57
N ILE A 108 -17.53 -26.24 6.10
CA ILE A 108 -16.24 -25.71 6.59
C ILE A 108 -16.46 -24.75 7.75
N PHE A 109 -17.54 -23.96 7.72
CA PHE A 109 -17.81 -22.95 8.74
C PHE A 109 -18.60 -23.46 9.94
N TYR A 110 -19.31 -24.59 9.81
CA TYR A 110 -20.10 -25.19 10.88
C TYR A 110 -19.45 -26.45 11.50
N LYS A 111 -18.11 -26.54 11.47
CA LYS A 111 -17.34 -27.62 12.08
C LYS A 111 -16.66 -27.19 13.38
#